data_AF-A0A146M3C0-F1
#
_entry.id   AF-A0A146M3C0-F1
#
_cell.length_a   1.000
_cell.length_b   1.000
_cell.length_c   1.000
_cell.angle_alpha   90.00
_cell.angle_beta   90.00
_cell.angle_gamma   90.00
#
_symmetry.space_group_name_H-M   'P 1'
#
loop_
_entity.id
_entity.type
_entity.pdbx_description
1 polymer ?
#
loop_
_entity_poly.entity_id
_entity_poly.type
_entity_poly.pdbx_seq_one_letter_code
_entity_poly.pdbx_strand_id
1 'polypeptide(L)'
;EKVHPTYEQLVEKANKEARKKASKIAKDGTTVIERFPCSKCTRSYKFKKHLTWHLQYECGVPPRFSCSSCSFRGKDKRTVLRHIKKVHTTQEELRIEKANKEVEDAAKEVEEAIIYIHNEIPGF
;
A
#
# COMPACT_ATOMS: atom_id res chain seq x y z
N GLU A 1 -23.58 -12.74 30.98
CA GLU A 1 -22.28 -12.37 31.57
C GLU A 1 -21.65 -11.30 30.69
N LYS A 2 -21.30 -10.11 31.21
CA LYS A 2 -20.70 -9.04 30.39
C LYS A 2 -19.18 -9.22 30.45
N VAL A 3 -18.58 -9.71 29.36
CA VAL A 3 -17.13 -9.89 29.26
C VAL A 3 -16.48 -8.50 29.33
N HIS A 4 -15.61 -8.30 30.33
CA HIS A 4 -14.86 -7.07 30.48
C HIS A 4 -13.68 -7.06 29.50
N PRO A 5 -13.44 -5.96 28.76
CA PRO A 5 -12.36 -5.90 27.80
C PRO A 5 -10.98 -6.03 28.48
N THR A 6 -10.06 -6.70 27.80
CA THR A 6 -8.67 -6.86 28.28
C THR A 6 -7.89 -5.56 28.14
N TYR A 7 -6.75 -5.48 28.84
CA TYR A 7 -5.86 -4.34 28.77
C TYR A 7 -5.35 -4.10 27.33
N GLU A 8 -4.99 -5.14 26.56
CA GLU A 8 -4.56 -4.96 25.17
C GLU A 8 -5.67 -4.36 24.30
N GLN A 9 -6.92 -4.80 24.47
CA GLN A 9 -8.07 -4.31 23.71
C GLN A 9 -8.33 -2.82 23.96
N LEU A 10 -8.10 -2.34 25.18
CA LEU A 10 -8.20 -0.93 25.53
C LEU A 10 -7.09 -0.10 24.87
N VAL A 11 -5.85 -0.62 24.87
CA VAL A 11 -4.69 0.02 24.23
C VAL A 11 -4.87 0.11 22.72
N GLU A 12 -5.32 -0.96 22.07
CA GLU A 12 -5.60 -0.96 20.63
C GLU A 12 -6.67 0.05 20.24
N LYS A 13 -7.75 0.12 21.03
CA LYS A 13 -8.83 1.08 20.81
C LYS A 13 -8.31 2.51 20.92
N ALA A 14 -7.55 2.83 21.97
CA ALA A 14 -6.95 4.15 22.16
C ALA A 14 -5.99 4.51 21.01
N ASN A 15 -5.15 3.57 20.57
CA ASN A 15 -4.24 3.77 19.44
C ASN A 15 -5.00 4.02 18.13
N LYS A 16 -6.09 3.28 17.89
CA LYS A 16 -6.96 3.45 16.71
C LYS A 16 -7.64 4.83 16.72
N GLU A 17 -8.10 5.27 17.88
CA GLU A 17 -8.70 6.60 18.08
C GLU A 17 -7.69 7.73 17.89
N ALA A 18 -6.49 7.59 18.45
CA ALA A 18 -5.39 8.54 18.27
C ALA A 18 -4.99 8.69 16.78
N ARG A 19 -4.87 7.57 16.05
CA ARG A 19 -4.60 7.58 14.60
C ARG A 19 -5.69 8.29 13.81
N LYS A 20 -6.97 8.04 14.14
CA LYS A 20 -8.12 8.72 13.51
C LYS A 20 -8.08 10.23 13.78
N LYS A 21 -7.81 10.63 15.02
CA LYS A 21 -7.68 12.05 15.42
C LYS A 21 -6.54 12.74 14.66
N ALA A 22 -5.36 12.12 14.60
CA ALA A 22 -4.21 12.64 13.86
C ALA A 22 -4.50 12.76 12.36
N SER A 23 -5.19 11.78 11.76
CA SER A 23 -5.59 11.84 10.35
C SER A 23 -6.61 12.96 10.08
N LYS A 24 -7.47 13.30 11.04
CA LYS A 24 -8.43 14.41 10.92
C LYS A 24 -7.72 15.76 10.99
N ILE A 25 -6.80 15.94 11.95
CA ILE A 25 -5.96 17.15 12.06
C ILE A 25 -5.14 17.39 10.78
N ALA A 26 -4.62 16.34 10.16
CA ALA A 26 -3.88 16.44 8.91
C ALA A 26 -4.74 16.82 7.68
N LYS A 27 -6.08 16.69 7.76
CA LYS A 27 -7.05 17.02 6.71
C LYS A 27 -7.67 18.41 6.89
N ASP A 28 -7.91 18.81 8.14
CA ASP A 28 -8.58 20.07 8.48
C ASP A 28 -7.68 21.32 8.28
N GLY A 29 -6.44 21.14 7.79
CA GLY A 29 -5.59 22.24 7.32
C GLY A 29 -5.09 23.21 8.39
N THR A 30 -5.45 22.98 9.66
CA THR A 30 -5.05 23.81 10.82
C THR A 30 -3.54 23.79 11.07
N THR A 31 -2.83 22.79 10.54
CA THR A 31 -1.36 22.79 10.49
C THR A 31 -0.92 23.35 9.15
N VAL A 32 -0.30 24.54 9.15
CA VAL A 32 0.41 25.04 7.97
C VAL A 32 1.64 24.15 7.77
N ILE A 33 1.48 23.06 7.04
CA ILE A 33 2.59 22.18 6.68
C ILE A 33 3.30 22.85 5.52
N GLU A 34 4.50 23.37 5.79
CA GLU A 34 5.38 23.90 4.76
C GLU A 34 5.56 22.86 3.64
N ARG A 35 5.21 23.25 2.41
CA ARG A 35 5.29 22.37 1.24
C ARG A 35 6.64 22.55 0.58
N PHE A 36 7.07 21.51 -0.12
CA PHE A 36 8.29 21.52 -0.92
C PHE A 36 7.92 21.84 -2.39
N PRO A 37 8.10 23.07 -2.87
CA PRO A 37 7.78 23.45 -4.24
C PRO A 37 8.82 22.89 -5.23
N CYS A 38 8.36 22.60 -6.44
CA CYS A 38 9.25 22.31 -7.56
C CYS A 38 9.80 23.63 -8.13
N SER A 39 11.10 23.69 -8.41
CA SER A 39 11.72 24.86 -9.04
C SER A 39 11.48 24.96 -10.56
N LYS A 40 10.96 23.89 -11.18
CA LYS A 40 10.79 23.77 -12.63
C LYS A 40 9.33 23.81 -13.08
N CYS A 41 8.37 23.75 -12.16
CA CYS A 41 6.94 23.81 -12.46
C CYS A 41 6.14 24.27 -11.24
N THR A 42 4.83 24.44 -11.40
CA THR A 42 3.94 24.98 -10.36
C THR A 42 3.53 23.97 -9.27
N ARG A 43 4.04 22.73 -9.30
CA ARG A 43 3.65 21.68 -8.35
C ARG A 43 4.41 21.81 -7.03
N SER A 44 3.74 21.48 -5.92
CA SER A 44 4.34 21.41 -4.58
C SER A 44 3.92 20.15 -3.83
N TYR A 45 4.82 19.64 -3.00
CA TYR A 45 4.68 18.33 -2.37
C TYR A 45 4.71 18.44 -0.84
N LYS A 46 3.90 17.60 -0.17
CA LYS A 46 3.88 17.53 1.30
C LYS A 46 5.19 17.00 1.89
N PHE A 47 5.90 16.15 1.16
CA PHE A 47 7.12 15.51 1.64
C PHE A 47 8.26 15.69 0.63
N LYS A 48 9.47 15.98 1.14
CA LYS A 48 10.68 16.13 0.34
C LYS A 48 10.93 14.93 -0.57
N LYS A 49 10.72 13.71 -0.08
CA LYS A 49 10.86 12.47 -0.88
C LYS A 49 9.99 12.46 -2.15
N HIS A 50 8.79 13.05 -2.10
CA HIS A 50 7.91 13.13 -3.26
C HIS A 50 8.38 14.20 -4.24
N LEU A 51 8.90 15.33 -3.75
CA LEU A 51 9.53 16.34 -4.62
C LEU A 51 10.76 15.75 -5.32
N THR A 52 11.66 15.07 -4.60
CA THR A 52 12.83 14.41 -5.19
C THR A 52 12.42 13.43 -6.28
N TRP A 53 11.43 12.58 -5.99
CA TRP A 53 10.91 11.62 -6.96
C TRP A 53 10.30 12.31 -8.19
N HIS A 54 9.51 13.37 -7.98
CA HIS A 54 8.97 14.17 -9.07
C HIS A 54 10.06 14.77 -9.96
N LEU A 55 11.09 15.36 -9.37
CA LEU A 55 12.22 15.93 -10.11
C LEU A 55 12.99 14.88 -10.91
N GLN A 56 13.13 13.67 -10.36
CA GLN A 56 13.90 12.59 -10.98
C GLN A 56 13.15 11.87 -12.10
N TYR A 57 11.83 11.70 -11.98
CA TYR A 57 11.06 10.81 -12.86
C TYR A 57 9.91 11.47 -13.61
N GLU A 58 9.47 12.67 -13.22
CA GLU A 58 8.31 13.31 -13.83
C GLU A 58 8.60 14.67 -14.46
N CYS A 59 9.35 15.53 -13.78
CA CYS A 59 9.45 16.95 -14.13
C CYS A 59 10.40 17.16 -15.30
N GLY A 60 9.84 17.37 -16.49
CA GLY A 60 10.64 17.51 -17.72
C GLY A 60 11.36 16.21 -18.12
N VAL A 61 10.98 15.08 -17.51
CA VAL A 61 11.55 13.77 -17.82
C VAL A 61 10.55 13.00 -18.68
N PRO A 62 10.93 12.56 -19.89
CA PRO A 62 10.04 11.77 -20.73
C PRO A 62 9.78 10.38 -20.12
N PRO A 63 8.63 9.75 -20.37
CA PRO A 63 8.31 8.41 -19.90
C PRO A 63 9.37 7.38 -20.30
N ARG A 64 10.02 6.77 -19.29
CA ARG A 64 11.14 5.82 -19.50
C ARG A 64 10.72 4.36 -19.46
N PHE A 65 9.58 4.06 -18.85
CA PHE A 65 9.12 2.69 -18.65
C PHE A 65 8.12 2.34 -19.75
N SER A 66 8.42 1.32 -20.56
CA SER A 66 7.54 0.86 -21.64
C SER A 66 6.67 -0.31 -21.20
N CYS A 67 5.46 -0.37 -21.75
CA CYS A 67 4.67 -1.59 -21.75
C CYS A 67 5.35 -2.65 -22.63
N SER A 68 5.25 -3.92 -22.23
CA SER A 68 5.73 -5.07 -23.01
C SER A 68 4.81 -5.43 -24.17
N SER A 69 3.52 -5.06 -24.09
CA SER A 69 2.48 -5.50 -25.01
C SER A 69 2.01 -4.43 -25.99
N CYS A 70 2.38 -3.16 -25.76
CA CYS A 70 2.04 -2.06 -26.66
C CYS A 70 3.04 -0.89 -26.55
N SER A 71 2.83 0.17 -27.33
CA SER A 71 3.67 1.36 -27.36
C SER A 71 3.49 2.31 -26.17
N PHE A 72 2.61 1.99 -25.20
CA PHE A 72 2.40 2.83 -24.02
C PHE A 72 3.68 2.98 -23.18
N ARG A 73 3.92 4.20 -22.68
CA ARG A 73 5.02 4.48 -21.76
C ARG A 73 4.55 5.24 -20.52
N GLY A 74 5.03 4.81 -19.35
CA GLY A 74 4.76 5.42 -18.05
C GLY A 74 5.97 6.18 -17.50
N LYS A 75 5.69 7.13 -16.60
CA LYS A 75 6.71 7.85 -15.83
C LYS A 75 7.38 6.97 -14.76
N ASP A 76 6.67 5.93 -14.32
CA ASP A 76 7.18 4.93 -13.39
C ASP A 76 6.64 3.52 -13.67
N LYS A 77 7.26 2.52 -13.04
CA LYS A 77 6.86 1.11 -13.15
C LYS A 77 5.40 0.89 -12.75
N ARG A 78 4.92 1.54 -11.69
CA ARG A 78 3.55 1.41 -11.17
C ARG A 78 2.51 1.83 -12.21
N THR A 79 2.79 2.90 -12.94
CA THR A 79 1.92 3.41 -13.99
C THR A 79 1.80 2.42 -15.14
N VAL A 80 2.93 1.81 -15.56
CA VAL A 80 2.93 0.78 -16.61
C VAL A 80 2.21 -0.49 -16.14
N LEU A 81 2.46 -0.96 -14.92
CA LEU A 81 1.78 -2.14 -14.37
C LEU A 81 0.27 -1.94 -14.30
N ARG A 82 -0.19 -0.77 -13.83
CA ARG A 82 -1.62 -0.43 -13.83
C ARG A 82 -2.21 -0.40 -15.24
N HIS A 83 -1.45 0.13 -16.21
CA HIS A 83 -1.87 0.11 -17.60
C HIS A 83 -2.02 -1.33 -18.12
N ILE A 84 -1.04 -2.21 -17.86
CA ILE A 84 -1.10 -3.63 -18.25
C ILE A 84 -2.33 -4.28 -17.62
N LYS A 85 -2.53 -4.13 -16.30
CA LYS A 85 -3.69 -4.70 -15.60
C LYS A 85 -5.04 -4.21 -16.14
N LYS A 86 -5.10 -2.99 -16.68
CA LYS A 86 -6.35 -2.39 -17.17
C LYS A 86 -6.62 -2.70 -18.64
N VAL A 87 -5.58 -2.79 -19.46
CA VAL A 87 -5.70 -2.82 -20.93
C VAL A 87 -5.37 -4.20 -21.50
N HIS A 88 -4.47 -4.93 -20.85
CA HIS A 88 -3.89 -6.18 -21.35
C HIS A 88 -4.19 -7.39 -20.48
N THR A 89 -4.87 -7.22 -19.34
CA THR A 89 -5.30 -8.32 -18.49
C THR A 89 -6.80 -8.52 -18.65
N THR A 90 -7.19 -9.74 -18.97
CA THR A 90 -8.57 -10.17 -19.09
C THR A 90 -9.21 -10.33 -17.71
N GLN A 91 -10.54 -10.27 -17.67
CA GLN A 91 -11.28 -10.49 -16.43
C GLN A 91 -11.06 -11.89 -15.85
N GLU A 92 -10.78 -12.87 -16.70
CA GLU A 92 -10.52 -14.25 -16.30
C GLU A 92 -9.16 -14.41 -15.65
N GLU A 93 -8.10 -13.83 -16.24
CA GLU A 93 -6.77 -13.79 -15.63
C GLU A 93 -6.79 -13.11 -14.24
N LEU A 94 -7.61 -12.05 -14.07
CA LEU A 94 -7.79 -11.41 -12.75
C LEU A 94 -8.48 -12.31 -11.73
N ARG A 95 -9.44 -13.16 -12.16
CA ARG A 95 -10.09 -14.13 -11.28
C ARG A 95 -9.12 -15.22 -10.87
N ILE A 96 -8.31 -15.71 -11.81
CA ILE A 96 -7.26 -16.70 -11.55
C ILE A 96 -6.21 -16.12 -10.59
N GLU A 97 -5.72 -14.89 -10.81
CA GLU A 97 -4.77 -14.22 -9.90
C GLU A 97 -5.34 -14.12 -8.47
N LYS A 98 -6.63 -13.81 -8.34
CA LYS A 98 -7.32 -13.73 -7.04
C LYS A 98 -7.47 -15.10 -6.38
N ALA A 99 -7.94 -16.11 -7.11
CA ALA A 99 -8.13 -17.46 -6.60
C ALA A 99 -6.80 -18.08 -6.15
N ASN A 100 -5.74 -17.92 -6.95
CA ASN A 100 -4.40 -18.37 -6.57
C ASN A 100 -3.94 -17.72 -5.27
N LYS A 101 -4.19 -16.42 -5.10
CA LYS A 101 -3.84 -15.74 -3.86
C LYS A 101 -4.60 -16.29 -2.65
N GLU A 102 -5.89 -16.58 -2.79
CA GLU A 102 -6.69 -17.18 -1.70
C GLU A 102 -6.16 -18.57 -1.32
N VAL A 103 -5.73 -19.37 -2.30
CA VAL A 103 -5.08 -20.68 -2.05
C VAL A 103 -3.75 -20.51 -1.33
N GLU A 104 -2.91 -19.57 -1.75
CA GLU A 104 -1.61 -19.28 -1.11
C GLU A 104 -1.77 -18.76 0.31
N ASP A 105 -2.73 -17.88 0.55
CA ASP A 105 -3.03 -17.34 1.88
C ASP A 105 -3.56 -18.48 2.80
N ALA A 106 -4.43 -19.37 2.29
CA ALA A 106 -4.89 -20.54 3.04
C ALA A 106 -3.77 -21.57 3.31
N ALA A 107 -2.86 -21.77 2.36
CA ALA A 107 -1.71 -22.65 2.55
C ALA A 107 -0.81 -22.17 3.69
N LYS A 108 -0.57 -20.85 3.79
CA LYS A 108 0.20 -20.26 4.89
C LYS A 108 -0.49 -20.44 6.24
N GLU A 109 -1.81 -20.30 6.31
CA GLU A 109 -2.55 -20.55 7.55
C GLU A 109 -2.38 -22.01 8.03
N VAL A 110 -2.38 -22.97 7.10
CA VAL A 110 -2.10 -24.38 7.41
C VAL A 110 -0.67 -24.57 7.87
N GLU A 111 0.32 -23.97 7.20
CA GLU A 111 1.74 -24.03 7.60
C GLU A 111 1.95 -23.46 9.00
N GLU A 112 1.36 -22.29 9.29
CA GLU A 112 1.42 -21.66 10.62
C GLU A 112 0.77 -22.54 11.70
N ALA A 113 -0.36 -23.18 11.40
CA ALA A 113 -1.02 -24.12 12.31
C ALA A 113 -0.16 -25.37 12.57
N ILE A 114 0.50 -25.92 11.55
CA ILE A 114 1.43 -27.05 11.70
C ILE A 114 2.62 -26.65 12.58
N ILE A 115 3.22 -25.48 12.33
CA ILE A 115 4.33 -24.95 13.13
C ILE A 115 3.92 -24.80 14.60
N TYR A 116 2.72 -24.27 14.85
CA TYR A 116 2.18 -24.12 16.20
C TYR A 116 2.06 -25.48 16.92
N ILE A 117 1.48 -26.48 16.26
CA ILE A 117 1.32 -27.83 16.82
C ILE A 117 2.69 -28.44 17.17
N HIS A 118 3.69 -28.32 16.29
CA HIS A 118 5.02 -28.89 16.52
C HIS A 118 5.83 -28.19 17.62
N ASN A 119 5.63 -26.90 17.89
CA ASN A 119 6.46 -26.15 18.82
C ASN A 119 5.84 -25.98 20.23
N GLU A 120 4.51 -25.94 20.35
CA GLU A 120 3.83 -25.57 21.62
C GLU A 120 3.17 -26.75 22.35
N ILE A 121 3.20 -27.97 21.78
CA ILE A 121 2.71 -29.20 22.42
C ILE A 121 3.91 -30.15 22.70
N PRO A 122 4.54 -30.10 23.89
CA PRO A 122 5.64 -31.00 24.20
C PRO A 122 5.15 -32.44 24.42
N GLY A 123 5.62 -33.37 23.59
CA GLY A 123 5.32 -34.81 23.70
C GLY A 123 4.80 -35.48 22.42
N PHE A 124 4.69 -34.74 21.33
CA PHE A 124 4.72 -35.27 19.95
C PHE A 124 6.00 -34.79 19.26
#